data_AF-A0A6P5A2R1-F1
#
_entry.id   AF-A0A6P5A2R1-F1
#
_cell.length_a   1.000
_cell.length_b   1.000
_cell.length_c   1.000
_cell.angle_alpha   90.00
_cell.angle_beta   90.00
_cell.angle_gamma   90.00
#
_symmetry.space_group_name_H-M   'P 1'
#
loop_
_entity.id
_entity.type
_entity.pdbx_description
1 polymer ?
#
loop_
_entity_poly.entity_id
_entity_poly.type
_entity_poly.pdbx_seq_one_letter_code
_entity_poly.pdbx_strand_id
1 'polypeptide(L)'
;MSGSGIQRSAFASEADFCPDCGSILPLPGREDVVTCQLCAYQVDVREFDGVEIKSRIVFNKRETAKKEDRPTEDTSGPLVDRKCPKCGHEGMTYTTRQTRSADEGQTVFYGCPRCRFNETEYS
;
A
#
# COMPACT_ATOMS: atom_id res chain seq x y z
N MET A 1 33.59 37.67 11.00
CA MET A 1 32.32 37.10 11.51
C MET A 1 31.28 37.38 10.43
N SER A 2 30.71 36.44 9.69
CA SER A 2 30.74 34.98 9.72
C SER A 2 30.42 34.54 8.28
N GLY A 3 31.13 33.55 7.76
CA GLY A 3 30.99 33.11 6.37
C GLY A 3 29.63 32.46 6.12
N SER A 4 28.90 32.99 5.14
CA SER A 4 27.71 32.35 4.58
C SER A 4 28.15 31.16 3.73
N GLY A 5 28.19 29.98 4.35
CA GLY A 5 28.31 28.72 3.63
C GLY A 5 27.02 28.46 2.88
N ILE A 6 27.06 28.52 1.55
CA ILE A 6 25.96 28.09 0.69
C ILE A 6 25.86 26.56 0.86
N GLN A 7 24.94 26.09 1.70
CA GLN A 7 24.65 24.67 1.81
C GLN A 7 24.01 24.23 0.49
N ARG A 8 24.73 23.37 -0.24
CA ARG A 8 24.20 22.70 -1.43
C ARG A 8 23.23 21.63 -0.93
N SER A 9 21.95 21.79 -1.26
CA SER A 9 20.91 20.80 -1.02
C SER A 9 21.36 19.40 -1.45
N ALA A 10 21.14 18.40 -0.60
CA ALA A 10 21.53 17.02 -0.84
C ALA A 10 20.69 16.36 -1.95
N PHE A 11 19.45 16.83 -2.11
CA PHE A 11 18.47 16.33 -3.08
C PHE A 11 17.88 17.47 -3.89
N ALA A 12 17.45 17.17 -5.12
CA ALA A 12 16.47 17.99 -5.83
C ALA A 12 15.08 17.61 -5.31
N SER A 13 14.36 18.55 -4.71
CA SER A 13 13.06 18.29 -4.07
C SER A 13 11.98 19.25 -4.58
N GLU A 14 10.73 18.77 -4.56
CA GLU A 14 9.55 19.64 -4.68
C GLU A 14 9.28 20.35 -3.33
N ALA A 15 8.49 21.43 -3.34
CA ALA A 15 8.25 22.29 -2.17
C ALA A 15 7.77 21.53 -0.92
N ASP A 16 7.10 20.38 -1.11
CA ASP A 16 6.60 19.55 -0.02
C ASP A 16 7.68 18.71 0.68
N PHE A 17 8.91 18.66 0.17
CA PHE A 17 9.98 17.80 0.69
C PHE A 17 11.23 18.58 1.07
N CYS A 18 11.81 18.21 2.20
CA CYS A 18 13.04 18.79 2.69
C CYS A 18 14.22 18.43 1.76
N PRO A 19 14.93 19.42 1.19
CA PRO A 19 16.06 19.17 0.29
C PRO A 19 17.29 18.57 0.96
N ASP A 20 17.36 18.60 2.30
CA ASP A 20 18.52 18.14 3.07
C ASP A 20 18.35 16.69 3.59
N CYS A 21 17.18 16.34 4.11
CA CYS A 21 16.93 15.02 4.71
C CYS A 21 15.84 14.18 4.02
N GLY A 22 15.14 14.73 3.03
CA GLY A 22 14.09 14.03 2.27
C GLY A 22 12.78 13.81 3.03
N SER A 23 12.61 14.37 4.23
CA SER A 23 11.33 14.29 4.95
C SER A 23 10.26 15.17 4.30
N ILE A 24 8.99 14.78 4.44
CA ILE A 24 7.86 15.65 4.11
C ILE A 24 7.87 16.86 5.05
N LEU A 25 7.79 18.07 4.48
CA LEU A 25 7.66 19.31 5.22
C LEU A 25 6.22 19.50 5.71
N PRO A 26 6.01 20.06 6.91
CA PRO A 26 4.66 20.35 7.37
C PRO A 26 4.02 21.44 6.51
N LEU A 27 2.68 21.43 6.44
CA LEU A 27 1.95 22.46 5.71
C LEU A 27 2.19 23.85 6.34
N PRO A 28 2.26 24.91 5.51
CA PRO A 28 2.34 26.28 5.98
C PRO A 28 1.25 26.62 7.01
N GLY A 29 1.67 27.23 8.11
CA GLY A 29 0.79 27.67 9.20
C GLY A 29 0.54 29.18 9.19
N ARG A 30 0.61 29.80 10.37
CA ARG A 30 0.57 31.27 10.54
C ARG A 30 1.96 31.92 10.53
N GLU A 31 3.01 31.10 10.62
CA GLU A 31 4.40 31.52 10.57
C GLU A 31 4.79 31.82 9.11
N ASP A 32 5.80 32.67 8.91
CA ASP A 32 6.33 32.97 7.56
C ASP A 32 7.30 31.89 7.06
N VAL A 33 7.63 30.90 7.90
CA VAL A 33 8.62 29.86 7.63
C VAL A 33 8.09 28.49 8.02
N VAL A 34 8.34 27.50 7.16
CA VAL A 34 8.13 26.08 7.44
C VAL A 34 9.47 25.47 7.86
N THR A 35 9.48 24.82 9.03
CA THR A 35 10.69 24.16 9.57
C THR A 35 10.57 22.64 9.48
N CYS A 36 11.59 22.01 8.90
CA CYS A 36 11.75 20.55 8.89
C CYS A 36 11.93 20.03 10.32
N GLN A 37 11.14 19.03 10.70
CA GLN A 37 11.14 18.45 12.05
C GLN A 37 12.33 17.51 12.32
N LEU A 38 13.10 17.13 11.30
CA LEU A 38 14.24 16.20 11.44
C LEU A 38 15.60 16.89 11.44
N CYS A 39 15.83 17.84 10.52
CA CYS A 39 17.13 18.50 10.36
C CYS A 39 17.10 20.02 10.61
N ALA A 40 15.94 20.58 10.99
CA ALA A 40 15.73 22.02 11.22
C ALA A 40 15.97 22.92 10.00
N TYR A 41 16.03 22.37 8.78
CA TYR A 41 15.98 23.15 7.54
C TYR A 41 14.74 24.05 7.51
N GLN A 42 14.89 25.26 7.00
CA GLN A 42 13.85 26.28 6.95
C GLN A 42 13.59 26.70 5.51
N VAL A 43 12.32 26.77 5.14
CA VAL A 43 11.86 27.27 3.85
C VAL A 43 10.78 28.31 4.06
N ASP A 44 10.78 29.33 3.22
CA ASP A 44 9.79 30.41 3.26
C ASP A 44 8.42 29.91 2.78
N VAL A 45 7.34 30.35 3.43
CA VAL A 45 5.97 29.94 3.05
C VAL A 45 5.63 30.33 1.60
N ARG A 46 6.26 31.37 1.04
CA ARG A 46 6.07 31.79 -0.35
C ARG A 46 6.47 30.73 -1.38
N GLU A 47 7.31 29.76 -1.02
CA GLU A 47 7.65 28.61 -1.89
C GLU A 47 6.47 27.66 -2.10
N PHE A 48 5.45 27.73 -1.24
CA PHE A 48 4.21 26.96 -1.37
C PHE A 48 3.11 27.71 -2.13
N ASP A 49 3.35 28.96 -2.53
CA ASP A 49 2.36 29.76 -3.25
C ASP A 49 2.09 29.23 -4.66
N GLY A 50 0.82 29.19 -5.04
CA GLY A 50 0.40 28.78 -6.39
C GLY A 50 0.40 27.26 -6.64
N VAL A 51 0.66 26.44 -5.60
CA VAL A 51 0.54 24.98 -5.71
C VAL A 51 -0.94 24.57 -5.72
N GLU A 52 -1.43 24.12 -6.87
CA GLU A 52 -2.81 23.65 -7.06
C GLU A 52 -2.85 22.14 -7.33
N ILE A 53 -3.43 21.36 -6.40
CA ILE A 53 -3.58 19.91 -6.56
C ILE A 53 -4.90 19.61 -7.27
N LYS A 54 -4.82 19.18 -8.54
CA LYS A 54 -5.99 18.73 -9.32
C LYS A 54 -6.13 17.21 -9.25
N SER A 55 -7.17 16.73 -8.57
CA SER A 55 -7.54 15.31 -8.59
C SER A 55 -8.79 15.09 -9.44
N ARG A 56 -8.82 13.99 -10.20
CA ARG A 56 -9.99 13.55 -10.97
C ARG A 56 -10.28 12.10 -10.62
N ILE A 57 -11.49 11.85 -10.12
CA ILE A 57 -11.99 10.49 -9.89
C ILE A 57 -12.70 10.03 -11.17
N VAL A 58 -12.17 8.99 -11.81
CA VAL A 58 -12.82 8.34 -12.96
C VAL A 58 -13.50 7.08 -12.47
N PHE A 59 -14.83 7.08 -12.46
CA PHE A 59 -15.62 5.90 -12.11
C PHE A 59 -15.68 4.93 -13.30
N ASN A 60 -15.40 3.66 -13.05
CA ASN A 60 -15.62 2.61 -14.03
C ASN A 60 -17.13 2.47 -14.33
N LYS A 61 -17.49 2.34 -15.61
CA LYS A 61 -18.87 2.10 -16.02
C LYS A 61 -19.31 0.71 -15.50
N ARG A 62 -20.47 0.63 -14.85
CA ARG A 62 -21.00 -0.63 -14.28
C ARG A 62 -21.16 -1.75 -15.31
N GLU A 63 -21.31 -1.39 -16.59
CA GLU A 63 -21.46 -2.34 -17.70
C GLU A 63 -20.18 -3.12 -18.03
N THR A 64 -18.99 -2.55 -17.80
CA THR A 64 -17.71 -3.24 -18.01
C THR A 64 -17.31 -4.11 -16.81
N ALA A 65 -17.82 -3.81 -15.61
CA ALA A 65 -17.52 -4.57 -14.39
C ALA A 65 -18.14 -5.98 -14.38
N LYS A 66 -19.19 -6.23 -15.19
CA LYS A 66 -19.81 -7.56 -15.33
C LYS A 66 -19.12 -8.48 -16.32
N LYS A 67 -18.13 -8.00 -17.08
CA LYS A 67 -17.39 -8.83 -18.06
C LYS A 67 -16.13 -9.48 -17.49
N GLU A 68 -15.79 -9.20 -16.24
CA GLU A 68 -14.84 -10.00 -15.46
C GLU A 68 -15.57 -11.02 -14.60
N ASP A 69 -16.61 -11.67 -15.15
CA ASP A 69 -16.77 -13.09 -14.87
C ASP A 69 -15.52 -13.75 -15.47
N ARG A 70 -14.44 -13.75 -14.66
CA ARG A 70 -13.33 -14.67 -14.86
C ARG A 70 -13.97 -16.01 -15.17
N PRO A 71 -13.55 -16.71 -16.24
CA PRO A 71 -13.98 -18.08 -16.40
C PRO A 71 -13.72 -18.73 -15.04
N THR A 72 -14.71 -19.46 -14.55
CA THR A 72 -14.48 -20.52 -13.57
C THR A 72 -13.58 -21.55 -14.26
N GLU A 73 -12.38 -21.14 -14.67
CA GLU A 73 -11.26 -22.04 -14.78
C GLU A 73 -11.12 -22.62 -13.39
N ASP A 74 -11.17 -23.93 -13.34
CA ASP A 74 -10.93 -24.73 -12.17
C ASP A 74 -9.62 -24.30 -11.48
N THR A 75 -9.69 -23.25 -10.66
CA THR A 75 -8.68 -22.91 -9.66
C THR A 75 -8.82 -23.86 -8.47
N SER A 76 -9.14 -25.12 -8.73
CA SER A 76 -8.95 -26.16 -7.75
C SER A 76 -7.45 -26.37 -7.66
N GLY A 77 -6.81 -25.63 -6.75
CA GLY A 77 -5.45 -25.93 -6.32
C GLY A 77 -5.31 -27.40 -5.89
N PRO A 78 -4.09 -27.88 -5.63
CA PRO A 78 -3.85 -29.26 -5.24
C PRO A 78 -4.79 -29.71 -4.11
N LEU A 79 -5.32 -30.94 -4.22
CA LEU A 79 -6.16 -31.55 -3.21
C LEU A 79 -5.30 -32.12 -2.08
N VAL A 80 -5.71 -31.89 -0.85
CA VAL A 80 -5.15 -32.48 0.37
C VAL A 80 -6.19 -33.35 1.04
N ASP A 81 -5.74 -34.44 1.68
CA ASP A 81 -6.59 -35.33 2.48
C ASP A 81 -7.02 -34.66 3.80
N ARG A 82 -8.01 -33.77 3.68
CA ARG A 82 -8.66 -33.05 4.79
C ARG A 82 -10.16 -33.06 4.55
N LYS A 83 -10.93 -33.39 5.59
CA LYS A 83 -12.40 -33.43 5.52
C LYS A 83 -12.98 -32.04 5.74
N CYS A 84 -13.92 -31.64 4.88
CA CYS A 84 -14.61 -30.36 5.04
C CYS A 84 -15.47 -30.35 6.32
N PRO A 85 -15.26 -29.39 7.25
CA PRO A 85 -16.02 -29.33 8.50
C PRO A 85 -17.50 -28.96 8.28
N LYS A 86 -17.84 -28.36 7.13
CA LYS A 86 -19.20 -27.90 6.82
C LYS A 86 -20.08 -28.97 6.16
N CYS A 87 -19.55 -29.72 5.19
CA CYS A 87 -20.34 -30.68 4.40
C CYS A 87 -19.82 -32.12 4.45
N GLY A 88 -18.70 -32.37 5.13
CA GLY A 88 -18.12 -33.69 5.28
C GLY A 88 -17.48 -34.27 4.01
N HIS A 89 -17.31 -33.48 2.95
CA HIS A 89 -16.59 -33.91 1.75
C HIS A 89 -15.12 -34.26 2.06
N GLU A 90 -14.64 -35.37 1.53
CA GLU A 90 -13.25 -35.81 1.64
C GLU A 90 -12.41 -35.10 0.58
N GLY A 91 -11.30 -34.51 1.00
CA GLY A 91 -10.47 -33.69 0.12
C GLY A 91 -10.88 -32.23 0.10
N MET A 92 -9.90 -31.36 0.36
CA MET A 92 -10.00 -29.91 0.19
C MET A 92 -8.85 -29.41 -0.68
N THR A 93 -9.07 -28.38 -1.48
CA THR A 93 -8.01 -27.71 -2.24
C THR A 93 -7.24 -26.81 -1.30
N TYR A 94 -5.91 -26.71 -1.43
CA TYR A 94 -5.13 -25.75 -0.66
C TYR A 94 -4.35 -24.78 -1.54
N THR A 95 -4.09 -23.59 -1.01
CA THR A 95 -3.20 -22.59 -1.61
C THR A 95 -2.45 -21.92 -0.49
N THR A 96 -1.17 -21.64 -0.70
CA THR A 96 -0.34 -21.01 0.31
C THR A 96 0.04 -19.60 -0.15
N ARG A 97 0.00 -18.61 0.74
CA ARG A 97 0.37 -17.22 0.44
C ARG A 97 1.03 -16.57 1.66
N GLN A 98 2.10 -15.82 1.43
CA GLN A 98 2.70 -14.99 2.46
C GLN A 98 1.83 -13.75 2.66
N THR A 99 1.31 -13.57 3.86
CA THR A 99 0.41 -12.46 4.20
C THR A 99 1.07 -11.42 5.11
N ARG A 100 2.25 -11.74 5.66
CA ARG A 100 3.00 -10.95 6.64
C ARG A 100 4.49 -10.90 6.26
N SER A 101 5.30 -10.35 7.15
CA SER A 101 6.74 -10.20 6.98
C SER A 101 7.46 -11.54 6.75
N ALA A 102 8.73 -11.49 6.34
CA ALA A 102 9.54 -12.67 5.99
C ALA A 102 9.95 -13.55 7.19
N ASP A 103 9.78 -13.04 8.40
CA ASP A 103 10.03 -13.73 9.66
C ASP A 103 8.86 -14.65 10.09
N GLU A 104 7.70 -14.54 9.45
CA GLU A 104 6.53 -15.36 9.76
C GLU A 104 6.29 -16.51 8.76
N GLY A 105 5.68 -17.59 9.23
CA GLY A 105 5.30 -18.75 8.41
C GLY A 105 4.29 -18.41 7.31
N GLN A 106 4.20 -19.27 6.31
CA GLN A 106 3.25 -19.07 5.22
C GLN A 106 1.81 -19.32 5.69
N THR A 107 0.86 -18.50 5.23
CA THR A 107 -0.57 -18.73 5.50
C THR A 107 -1.12 -19.74 4.50
N VAL A 108 -1.85 -20.74 4.99
CA VAL A 108 -2.50 -21.77 4.16
C VAL A 108 -4.00 -21.50 4.09
N PHE A 109 -4.53 -21.51 2.87
CA PHE A 109 -5.95 -21.34 2.58
C PHE A 109 -6.50 -22.67 2.06
N TYR A 110 -7.48 -23.23 2.77
CA TYR A 110 -8.20 -24.43 2.35
C TYR A 110 -9.55 -24.06 1.77
N GLY A 111 -9.94 -24.71 0.69
CA GLY A 111 -11.22 -24.53 0.02
C GLY A 111 -11.91 -25.88 -0.22
N CYS A 112 -13.19 -25.97 0.11
CA CYS A 112 -13.98 -27.15 -0.21
C CYS A 112 -14.48 -27.08 -1.66
N PRO A 113 -14.11 -28.02 -2.55
CA PRO A 113 -14.56 -27.99 -3.94
C PRO A 113 -16.08 -28.17 -4.06
N ARG A 114 -16.73 -28.84 -3.09
CA ARG A 114 -18.17 -29.14 -3.12
C ARG A 114 -19.06 -28.01 -2.61
N CYS A 115 -18.74 -27.42 -1.45
CA CYS A 115 -19.61 -26.43 -0.79
C CYS A 115 -19.03 -25.01 -0.75
N ARG A 116 -17.84 -24.81 -1.33
CA ARG A 116 -17.09 -23.54 -1.36
C ARG A 116 -16.83 -22.91 0.00
N PHE A 117 -16.82 -23.72 1.06
CA PHE A 117 -16.37 -23.31 2.38
C PHE A 117 -14.85 -23.11 2.35
N ASN A 118 -14.38 -21.99 2.90
CA ASN A 118 -12.95 -21.68 2.99
C ASN A 118 -12.54 -21.56 4.45
N GLU A 119 -11.32 -22.00 4.75
CA GLU A 119 -10.69 -21.93 6.06
C GLU A 119 -9.24 -21.45 5.91
N THR A 120 -8.78 -20.63 6.84
CA THR A 120 -7.42 -20.06 6.83
C THR A 120 -6.66 -20.57 8.04
N GLU A 121 -5.47 -21.10 7.81
CA GLU A 121 -4.55 -21.58 8.84
C GLU A 121 -3.26 -20.74 8.79
N TYR A 122 -2.87 -20.21 9.94
CA TYR A 122 -1.62 -19.46 10.11
C TYR A 122 -0.56 -20.44 10.62
N SER A 123 0.53 -20.59 9.87
CA SER A 123 1.68 -21.42 10.28
C SER A 123 2.62 -20.65 11.20
#